data_AF-A0A392S9I5-F1
#
_entry.id   AF-A0A392S9I5-F1
#
_cell.length_a   1.000
_cell.length_b   1.000
_cell.length_c   1.000
_cell.angle_alpha   90.00
_cell.angle_beta   90.00
_cell.angle_gamma   90.00
#
_symmetry.space_group_name_H-M   'P 1'
#
loop_
_entity.id
_entity.type
_entity.pdbx_description
1 polymer ?
#
loop_
_entity_poly.entity_id
_entity_poly.type
_entity_poly.pdbx_seq_one_letter_code
_entity_poly.pdbx_strand_id
1 'polypeptide(L)'
;NNDHDSNGVFSTVYWPGDLQSVPKGWTHSNEERSLKIGVPSNGAFTQFVNVTNDKSVNGSSITGFSITVFKEAVKLLPYDLHYNFVPFNGSYDEMVHQVYNKVW
;
A
#
# COMPACT_ATOMS: atom_id res chain seq x y z
N ASN A 1 12.19 51.91 29.24
CA ASN A 1 10.94 51.74 28.49
C ASN A 1 11.28 51.38 27.07
N ASN A 2 11.24 50.09 26.73
CA ASN A 2 10.04 49.38 26.23
C ASN A 2 10.13 49.43 24.68
N ASP A 3 10.12 48.37 23.89
CA ASP A 3 9.63 47.02 24.09
C ASP A 3 10.42 46.02 23.24
N HIS A 4 10.43 44.78 23.72
CA HIS A 4 10.94 43.59 23.07
C HIS A 4 9.81 43.00 22.24
N ASP A 5 9.78 43.24 20.94
CA ASP A 5 8.87 42.54 20.01
C ASP A 5 9.68 41.84 18.93
N SER A 6 10.29 40.71 19.31
CA SER A 6 10.63 39.67 18.34
C SER A 6 9.34 38.99 17.90
N ASN A 7 8.57 39.65 17.04
CA ASN A 7 7.56 38.99 16.23
C ASN A 7 8.29 38.06 15.26
N GLY A 8 8.60 36.85 15.73
CA GLY A 8 9.14 35.76 14.93
C GLY A 8 8.10 35.38 13.88
N VAL A 9 8.12 36.09 12.75
CA VAL A 9 7.39 35.71 11.55
C VAL A 9 7.88 34.32 11.18
N PHE A 10 7.04 33.31 11.39
CA PHE A 10 7.26 32.00 10.79
C PHE A 10 7.16 32.19 9.28
N SER A 11 8.32 32.32 8.62
CA SER A 11 8.39 32.42 7.16
C SER A 11 7.69 31.21 6.54
N THR A 12 6.86 31.45 5.53
CA THR A 12 6.22 30.39 4.74
C THR A 12 7.26 29.40 4.25
N VAL A 13 7.12 28.12 4.63
CA VAL A 13 8.01 27.05 4.16
C VAL A 13 7.60 26.68 2.74
N TYR A 14 8.52 26.86 1.80
CA TYR A 14 8.38 26.41 0.41
C TYR A 14 9.09 25.08 0.23
N TRP A 15 8.35 24.07 -0.22
CA TRP A 15 8.93 22.80 -0.64
C TRP A 15 9.44 22.89 -2.07
N PRO A 16 10.39 22.03 -2.49
CA PRO A 16 10.87 22.00 -3.86
C PRO A 16 9.71 21.94 -4.87
N GLY A 17 9.68 22.87 -5.83
CA GLY A 17 8.57 23.03 -6.78
C GLY A 17 7.51 24.07 -6.38
N ASP A 18 7.87 25.04 -5.53
CA ASP A 18 7.03 26.19 -5.10
C ASP A 18 5.72 25.80 -4.37
N LEU A 19 5.69 24.61 -3.78
CA LEU A 19 4.56 24.15 -2.98
C LEU A 19 4.62 24.72 -1.57
N GLN A 20 3.56 25.44 -1.17
CA GLN A 20 3.41 25.97 0.19
C GLN A 20 2.83 24.94 1.18
N SER A 21 2.34 23.81 0.68
CA SER A 21 1.88 22.68 1.50
C SER A 21 2.93 21.58 1.49
N VAL A 22 3.02 20.83 2.60
CA VAL A 22 3.89 19.65 2.71
C VAL A 22 3.54 18.66 1.58
N PRO A 23 4.49 18.32 0.69
CA PRO A 23 4.28 17.32 -0.34
C PRO A 23 3.83 16.04 0.34
N LYS A 24 2.67 15.51 -0.05
CA LYS A 24 2.06 14.34 0.57
C LYS A 24 2.81 13.01 0.25
N GLY A 25 4.05 13.06 -0.20
CA GLY A 25 4.88 11.89 -0.51
C GLY A 25 4.48 11.22 -1.84
N TRP A 26 4.41 9.89 -1.85
CA TRP A 26 4.08 9.03 -3.02
C TRP A 26 2.63 9.25 -3.51
N THR A 27 2.33 10.42 -4.06
CA THR A 27 0.96 10.89 -4.35
C THR A 27 0.41 10.47 -5.70
N HIS A 28 1.21 9.81 -6.53
CA HIS A 28 0.79 9.43 -7.88
C HIS A 28 0.83 7.90 -8.02
N SER A 29 -0.07 7.23 -7.30
CA SER A 29 -0.51 5.89 -7.67
C SER A 29 -1.45 6.06 -8.88
N ASN A 30 -0.89 6.02 -10.09
CA ASN A 30 -1.68 5.73 -11.28
C ASN A 30 -1.87 4.21 -11.37
N GLU A 31 -2.89 3.72 -12.10
CA GLU A 31 -3.14 2.28 -12.24
C GLU A 31 -1.87 1.51 -12.70
N GLU A 32 -1.01 2.19 -13.47
CA GLU A 32 0.30 1.73 -13.96
C GLU A 32 1.32 1.39 -12.85
N ARG A 33 1.18 1.94 -11.64
CA ARG A 33 2.05 1.69 -10.47
C ARG A 33 1.29 1.15 -9.26
N SER A 34 0.30 0.30 -9.49
CA SER A 34 -0.43 -0.36 -8.41
C SER A 34 0.47 -1.30 -7.59
N LEU A 35 0.35 -1.27 -6.26
CA LEU A 35 1.06 -2.18 -5.36
C LEU A 35 0.60 -3.63 -5.60
N LYS A 36 1.53 -4.51 -5.99
CA LYS A 36 1.24 -5.93 -6.16
C LYS A 36 1.56 -6.69 -4.88
N ILE A 37 0.58 -7.44 -4.38
CA ILE A 37 0.67 -8.19 -3.13
C ILE A 37 0.58 -9.68 -3.46
N GLY A 38 1.71 -10.39 -3.34
CA GLY A 38 1.77 -11.83 -3.54
C GLY A 38 1.01 -12.58 -2.44
N VAL A 39 0.13 -13.49 -2.83
CA VAL A 39 -0.71 -14.26 -1.93
C VAL A 39 -0.49 -15.75 -2.17
N PRO A 40 -0.02 -16.54 -1.19
CA PRO A 40 0.23 -17.96 -1.40
C PRO A 40 -1.09 -18.70 -1.63
N SER A 41 -1.23 -19.34 -2.80
CA SER A 41 -2.44 -20.11 -3.16
C SER A 41 -2.59 -21.36 -2.29
N ASN A 42 -1.47 -21.93 -1.85
CA ASN A 42 -1.42 -23.11 -0.98
C ASN A 42 -0.96 -22.70 0.44
N GLY A 43 -1.60 -21.68 1.01
CA GLY A 43 -1.28 -21.20 2.34
C GLY A 43 -1.49 -22.28 3.41
N ALA A 44 -0.54 -22.44 4.33
CA ALA A 44 -0.65 -23.40 5.44
C ALA A 44 -1.82 -23.07 6.39
N PHE A 45 -2.28 -21.81 6.42
CA PHE A 45 -3.30 -21.33 7.34
C PHE A 45 -4.35 -20.45 6.63
N THR A 46 -5.43 -21.09 6.17
CA THR A 46 -6.50 -20.42 5.41
C THR A 46 -7.29 -19.38 6.20
N GLN A 47 -7.24 -19.43 7.54
CA GLN A 47 -7.81 -18.39 8.42
C GLN A 47 -7.18 -17.00 8.20
N PHE A 48 -5.89 -16.95 7.82
CA PHE A 48 -5.17 -15.70 7.60
C PHE A 48 -5.24 -15.27 6.15
N VAL A 49 -5.00 -16.21 5.22
CA VAL A 49 -5.08 -15.96 3.79
C VAL A 49 -5.55 -17.21 3.08
N ASN A 50 -6.60 -17.08 2.26
CA ASN A 50 -7.22 -18.16 1.51
C ASN A 50 -7.47 -17.71 0.08
N VAL A 51 -7.06 -18.54 -0.88
CA VAL A 51 -7.33 -18.36 -2.31
C VAL A 51 -8.27 -19.47 -2.75
N THR A 52 -9.48 -19.11 -3.15
CA THR A 52 -10.43 -20.06 -3.74
C THR A 52 -10.60 -19.76 -5.22
N ASN A 53 -10.44 -20.79 -6.05
CA ASN A 53 -10.78 -20.69 -7.46
C ASN A 53 -12.29 -20.87 -7.57
N ASP A 54 -13.01 -19.76 -7.64
CA ASP A 54 -14.41 -19.81 -8.03
C ASP A 54 -14.45 -20.13 -9.53
N LYS A 55 -15.16 -21.19 -9.92
CA LYS A 55 -15.34 -21.54 -11.33
C LYS A 55 -16.52 -20.78 -11.95
N SER A 56 -17.37 -20.17 -11.13
CA SER A 56 -18.56 -19.44 -11.55
C SER A 56 -18.27 -17.96 -11.86
N VAL A 57 -17.26 -17.39 -11.19
CA VAL A 57 -16.72 -16.06 -11.46
C VAL A 57 -15.36 -16.30 -12.12
N ASN A 58 -15.07 -15.67 -13.26
CA ASN A 58 -13.77 -15.79 -13.93
C ASN A 58 -12.63 -15.13 -13.11
N GLY A 59 -12.39 -15.58 -11.88
CA GLY A 59 -11.44 -14.97 -10.96
C GLY A 59 -11.27 -15.78 -9.68
N SER A 60 -10.04 -15.75 -9.14
CA SER A 60 -9.73 -16.28 -7.82
C SER A 60 -10.24 -15.32 -6.74
N SER A 61 -11.00 -15.83 -5.76
CA SER A 61 -11.41 -15.07 -4.58
C SER A 61 -10.34 -15.16 -3.49
N ILE A 62 -9.95 -14.01 -2.94
CA ILE A 62 -8.89 -13.90 -1.94
C ILE A 62 -9.47 -13.33 -0.65
N THR A 63 -9.40 -14.12 0.42
CA THR A 63 -10.04 -13.84 1.71
C THR A 63 -9.12 -14.20 2.87
N GLY A 64 -9.53 -13.89 4.11
CA GLY A 64 -8.81 -14.22 5.34
C GLY A 64 -8.52 -12.99 6.21
N PHE A 65 -8.11 -13.24 7.46
CA PHE A 65 -7.85 -12.19 8.45
C PHE A 65 -6.88 -11.12 7.96
N SER A 66 -5.72 -11.52 7.39
CA SER A 66 -4.70 -10.58 6.94
C SER A 66 -5.20 -9.71 5.77
N ILE A 67 -6.05 -10.27 4.91
CA ILE A 67 -6.67 -9.54 3.79
C ILE A 67 -7.62 -8.48 4.31
N THR A 68 -8.45 -8.82 5.30
CA THR A 68 -9.39 -7.87 5.92
C THR A 68 -8.63 -6.75 6.63
N VAL A 69 -7.63 -7.09 7.46
CA VAL A 69 -6.81 -6.08 8.17
C VAL A 69 -6.14 -5.12 7.19
N PHE A 70 -5.54 -5.64 6.11
CA PHE A 70 -4.92 -4.80 5.09
C PHE A 70 -5.93 -3.84 4.45
N LYS A 71 -7.10 -4.34 4.02
CA LYS A 71 -8.15 -3.51 3.41
C LYS A 71 -8.63 -2.41 4.36
N GLU A 72 -8.83 -2.71 5.65
CA GLU A 72 -9.22 -1.71 6.65
C GLU A 72 -8.10 -0.68 6.88
N ALA A 73 -6.84 -1.12 6.95
CA ALA A 73 -5.70 -0.21 7.08
C ALA A 73 -5.60 0.75 5.88
N VAL A 74 -5.82 0.27 4.66
CA VAL A 74 -5.81 1.11 3.45
C VAL A 74 -6.90 2.18 3.49
N LYS A 75 -8.10 1.87 3.99
CA LYS A 75 -9.19 2.86 4.12
C LYS A 75 -8.84 4.03 5.05
N LEU A 76 -7.91 3.83 5.98
CA LEU A 76 -7.46 4.84 6.93
C LEU A 76 -6.29 5.68 6.40
N LEU A 77 -5.74 5.36 5.22
CA LEU A 77 -4.63 6.11 4.65
C LEU A 77 -5.10 7.51 4.18
N PRO A 78 -4.26 8.55 4.35
CA PRO A 78 -4.59 9.92 3.92
C PRO A 78 -4.40 10.13 2.40
N TYR A 79 -4.27 9.05 1.63
CA TYR A 79 -4.08 9.04 0.18
C TYR A 79 -4.68 7.77 -0.44
N ASP A 80 -4.97 7.83 -1.74
CA ASP A 80 -5.46 6.68 -2.50
C ASP A 80 -4.31 5.74 -2.82
N LEU A 81 -4.46 4.46 -2.46
CA LEU A 81 -3.49 3.42 -2.72
C LEU A 81 -4.13 2.37 -3.64
N HIS A 82 -3.66 2.29 -4.89
CA HIS A 82 -4.09 1.21 -5.78
C HIS A 82 -3.27 -0.03 -5.49
N TYR A 83 -3.94 -1.17 -5.31
CA TYR A 83 -3.30 -2.44 -5.02
C TYR A 83 -4.03 -3.59 -5.69
N ASN A 84 -3.27 -4.64 -6.01
CA ASN A 84 -3.79 -5.88 -6.57
C ASN A 84 -3.23 -7.07 -5.80
N PHE A 85 -4.11 -8.00 -5.42
CA PHE A 85 -3.69 -9.28 -4.86
C PHE A 85 -3.39 -10.25 -6.01
N VAL A 86 -2.23 -10.89 -5.96
CA VAL A 86 -1.77 -11.81 -7.01
C VAL A 86 -1.55 -13.18 -6.38
N PRO A 87 -2.39 -14.19 -6.71
CA PRO A 87 -2.17 -15.56 -6.29
C PRO A 87 -0.79 -16.07 -6.74
N PHE A 88 -0.08 -16.73 -5.85
CA PHE A 88 1.22 -17.31 -6.09
C PHE A 88 1.17 -18.82 -5.92
N ASN A 89 1.51 -19.53 -7.00
CA ASN A 89 1.57 -20.98 -7.04
C ASN A 89 3.04 -21.42 -6.94
N GLY A 90 3.47 -21.77 -5.72
CA GLY A 90 4.83 -22.22 -5.45
C GLY A 90 5.06 -22.35 -3.94
N SER A 91 6.30 -22.62 -3.56
CA SER A 91 6.74 -22.62 -2.17
C SER A 91 6.79 -21.20 -1.60
N TYR A 92 6.78 -21.09 -0.27
CA TYR A 92 6.91 -19.80 0.39
C TYR A 92 8.27 -19.14 0.09
N ASP A 93 9.35 -19.94 0.01
CA ASP A 93 10.70 -19.46 -0.30
C ASP A 93 10.78 -18.87 -1.70
N GLU A 94 10.16 -19.50 -2.69
CA GLU A 94 10.07 -18.96 -4.05
C GLU A 94 9.29 -17.64 -4.08
N MET A 95 8.20 -17.54 -3.32
CA MET A 95 7.43 -16.30 -3.21
C MET A 95 8.27 -15.17 -2.64
N VAL A 96 8.98 -15.41 -1.54
CA VAL A 96 9.86 -14.43 -0.89
C VAL A 96 10.99 -14.01 -1.84
N HIS A 97 11.59 -14.96 -2.56
CA HIS A 97 12.63 -14.66 -3.54
C HIS A 97 12.12 -13.77 -4.68
N GLN A 98 10.88 -13.96 -5.13
CA GLN A 98 10.31 -13.11 -6.17
C GLN A 98 9.94 -11.70 -5.69
N VAL A 99 9.51 -11.56 -4.44
CA VAL A 99 9.33 -10.24 -3.81
C VAL A 99 10.67 -9.50 -3.76
N TYR A 100 11.74 -10.19 -3.35
CA TYR A 100 13.09 -9.61 -3.31
C TYR A 100 13.55 -9.12 -4.70
N ASN A 101 13.33 -9.93 -5.73
CA ASN A 101 13.75 -9.61 -7.10
C ASN A 101 12.84 -8.61 -7.83
N LYS A 102 11.72 -8.19 -7.23
CA LYS A 102 10.76 -7.23 -7.83
C LYS A 102 10.30 -7.64 -9.24
N VAL A 103 10.08 -8.94 -9.46
CA VAL A 103 9.76 -9.50 -10.80
C VAL A 103 8.27 -9.35 -11.16
N TRP A 104 7.49 -8.67 -10.31
CA TRP A 104 6.05 -8.51 -10.45
C TRP A 104 5.67 -7.05 -10.57
#